data_AF-A0A7X8LFV7-F1
#
_entry.id   AF-A0A7X8LFV7-F1
#
_cell.length_a   1.000
_cell.length_b   1.000
_cell.length_c   1.000
_cell.angle_alpha   90.00
_cell.angle_beta   90.00
_cell.angle_gamma   90.00
#
_symmetry.space_group_name_H-M   'P 1'
#
loop_
_entity.id
_entity.type
_entity.pdbx_description
1 polymer ?
#
loop_
_entity_poly.entity_id
_entity_poly.type
_entity_poly.pdbx_seq_one_letter_code
_entity_poly.pdbx_strand_id
1 'polypeptide(L)'
;MNSKEKYEYWLDIAQYDLETAVANYKSGRYLYVAFMCQQSIEKVVKGLHILYTNEEADRTHNIARIFNKTFDIIENRKMIKDANFDKIRKEYTDFFAELLYYYISERYPTYKQKLSSFISKEKAKDILDKSKEVFTWLESLSQYKI
;
A
#
# COMPACT_ATOMS: atom_id res chain seq x y z
N MET A 1 15.87 3.68 16.69
CA MET A 1 15.78 2.91 15.45
C MET A 1 16.28 3.75 14.29
N ASN A 2 17.22 3.23 13.50
CA ASN A 2 17.63 3.83 12.23
C ASN A 2 16.52 3.65 11.16
N SER A 3 16.68 4.25 9.97
CA SER A 3 15.67 4.19 8.91
C SER A 3 15.38 2.77 8.41
N LYS A 4 16.37 1.86 8.42
CA LYS A 4 16.21 0.46 8.05
C LYS A 4 15.36 -0.29 9.07
N GLU A 5 15.68 -0.17 10.36
CA GLU A 5 14.91 -0.80 11.44
C GLU A 5 13.45 -0.28 11.44
N LYS A 6 13.25 1.02 11.17
CA LYS A 6 11.90 1.59 11.03
C LYS A 6 11.18 1.00 9.81
N TYR A 7 11.85 0.88 8.67
CA TYR A 7 11.28 0.25 7.48
C TYR A 7 10.86 -1.20 7.75
N GLU A 8 11.72 -1.99 8.38
CA GLU A 8 11.44 -3.40 8.73
C GLU A 8 10.20 -3.51 9.63
N TYR A 9 10.07 -2.62 10.63
CA TYR A 9 8.86 -2.54 11.45
C TYR A 9 7.60 -2.25 10.61
N TRP A 10 7.66 -1.27 9.70
CA TRP A 10 6.53 -0.94 8.82
C TRP A 10 6.20 -2.07 7.85
N LEU A 11 7.21 -2.79 7.36
CA LEU A 11 7.04 -3.93 6.47
C LEU A 11 6.35 -5.10 7.19
N ASP A 12 6.78 -5.42 8.42
CA ASP A 12 6.19 -6.49 9.23
C ASP A 12 4.69 -6.27 9.48
N ILE A 13 4.32 -5.06 9.94
CA ILE A 13 2.90 -4.74 10.15
C ILE A 13 2.10 -4.66 8.84
N ALA A 14 2.74 -4.33 7.72
CA ALA A 14 2.09 -4.32 6.41
C ALA A 14 1.84 -5.74 5.90
N GLN A 15 2.77 -6.65 6.13
CA GLN A 15 2.66 -8.06 5.77
C GLN A 15 1.53 -8.73 6.57
N TYR A 16 1.47 -8.47 7.88
CA TYR A 16 0.38 -8.95 8.73
C TYR A 16 -1.00 -8.48 8.24
N ASP A 17 -1.11 -7.23 7.79
CA ASP A 17 -2.34 -6.70 7.21
C ASP A 17 -2.73 -7.43 5.91
N LEU A 18 -1.77 -7.73 5.05
CA LEU A 18 -2.01 -8.46 3.80
C LEU A 18 -2.48 -9.90 4.08
N GLU A 19 -1.89 -10.58 5.06
CA GLU A 19 -2.32 -11.90 5.53
C GLU A 19 -3.73 -11.85 6.12
N THR A 20 -4.04 -10.79 6.86
CA THR A 20 -5.38 -10.54 7.38
C THR A 20 -6.39 -10.31 6.24
N ALA A 21 -6.00 -9.66 5.15
CA ALA A 21 -6.83 -9.54 3.95
C ALA A 21 -7.15 -10.92 3.35
N VAL A 22 -6.17 -11.83 3.30
CA VAL A 22 -6.37 -13.22 2.87
C VAL A 22 -7.34 -13.96 3.79
N ALA A 23 -7.20 -13.82 5.10
CA ALA A 23 -8.11 -14.43 6.08
C ALA A 23 -9.55 -13.91 5.92
N ASN A 24 -9.71 -12.59 5.76
CA ASN A 24 -11.01 -11.97 5.51
C ASN A 24 -11.65 -12.49 4.21
N TYR A 25 -10.87 -12.67 3.15
CA TYR A 25 -11.38 -13.21 1.88
C TYR A 25 -11.94 -14.63 2.07
N LYS A 26 -11.20 -15.50 2.76
CA LYS A 26 -11.65 -16.86 3.09
C LYS A 26 -12.93 -16.88 3.92
N SER A 27 -13.11 -15.91 4.80
CA SER A 27 -14.30 -15.75 5.64
C SER A 27 -15.50 -15.05 4.96
N GLY A 28 -15.36 -14.62 3.70
CA GLY A 28 -16.41 -13.89 2.97
C GLY A 28 -16.57 -12.41 3.37
N ARG A 29 -15.61 -11.83 4.09
CA ARG A 29 -15.64 -10.45 4.57
C ARG A 29 -15.02 -9.47 3.56
N TYR A 30 -15.62 -9.37 2.38
CA TYR A 30 -15.03 -8.71 1.21
C TYR A 30 -14.69 -7.22 1.40
N LEU A 31 -15.52 -6.45 2.11
CA LEU A 31 -15.17 -5.06 2.44
C LEU A 31 -13.88 -4.96 3.26
N TYR A 32 -13.70 -5.88 4.21
CA TYR A 32 -12.50 -5.92 5.03
C TYR A 32 -11.28 -6.40 4.25
N VAL A 33 -11.45 -7.19 3.17
CA VAL A 33 -10.35 -7.50 2.25
C VAL A 33 -9.77 -6.22 1.65
N ALA A 34 -10.62 -5.38 1.06
CA ALA A 34 -10.17 -4.15 0.42
C ALA A 34 -9.60 -3.13 1.43
N PHE A 35 -10.20 -3.02 2.62
CA PHE A 35 -9.65 -2.19 3.69
C PHE A 35 -8.25 -2.65 4.12
N MET A 36 -8.07 -3.96 4.38
CA MET A 36 -6.76 -4.47 4.79
C MET A 36 -5.71 -4.36 3.67
N CYS A 37 -6.12 -4.50 2.41
CA CYS A 37 -5.26 -4.22 1.25
C CYS A 37 -4.80 -2.76 1.21
N GLN A 38 -5.71 -1.81 1.44
CA GLN A 38 -5.38 -0.39 1.54
C GLN A 38 -4.37 -0.13 2.67
N GLN A 39 -4.62 -0.68 3.86
CA GLN A 39 -3.77 -0.50 5.03
C GLN A 39 -2.37 -1.07 4.83
N SER A 40 -2.28 -2.28 4.26
CA SER A 40 -1.02 -2.94 3.93
C SER A 40 -0.17 -2.11 2.97
N ILE A 41 -0.73 -1.70 1.83
CA ILE A 41 0.02 -0.92 0.83
C ILE A 41 0.42 0.45 1.36
N GLU A 42 -0.45 1.14 2.11
CA GLU A 42 -0.11 2.41 2.75
C GLU A 42 1.10 2.26 3.69
N LYS A 43 1.11 1.21 4.51
CA LYS A 43 2.19 0.94 5.46
C LYS A 43 3.52 0.68 4.78
N VAL A 44 3.57 -0.14 3.71
CA VAL A 44 4.82 -0.36 2.97
C VAL A 44 5.33 0.94 2.36
N VAL A 45 4.45 1.75 1.76
CA VAL A 45 4.85 3.04 1.16
C VAL A 45 5.36 4.02 2.21
N LYS A 46 4.77 4.05 3.41
CA LYS A 46 5.27 4.85 4.54
C LYS A 46 6.63 4.36 5.02
N GLY A 47 6.84 3.05 5.10
CA GLY A 47 8.15 2.47 5.38
C GLY A 47 9.20 2.88 4.36
N LEU A 48 8.89 2.77 3.06
CA LEU A 48 9.80 3.19 1.98
C LEU A 48 10.13 4.68 2.08
N HIS A 49 9.15 5.54 2.40
CA HIS A 49 9.42 6.95 2.62
C HIS A 49 10.52 7.14 3.67
N ILE A 50 10.35 6.55 4.85
CA ILE A 50 11.31 6.63 5.95
C ILE A 50 12.68 6.07 5.53
N LEU A 51 12.72 4.96 4.81
CA LEU A 51 13.97 4.33 4.35
C LEU A 51 14.77 5.27 3.44
N TYR A 52 14.09 5.94 2.52
CA TYR A 52 14.71 6.77 1.49
C TYR A 52 15.01 8.20 1.96
N THR A 53 14.16 8.79 2.80
CA THR A 53 14.28 10.20 3.22
C THR A 53 14.82 10.38 4.63
N ASN A 54 14.78 9.33 5.46
CA ASN A 54 15.04 9.40 6.91
C ASN A 54 14.04 10.32 7.66
N GLU A 55 12.89 10.62 7.04
CA GLU A 55 11.81 11.44 7.60
C GLU A 55 10.53 10.62 7.79
N GLU A 56 9.71 10.98 8.78
CA GLU A 56 8.39 10.38 8.95
C GLU A 56 7.44 10.82 7.83
N ALA A 57 6.61 9.89 7.35
CA ALA A 57 5.61 10.20 6.34
C ALA A 57 4.52 11.15 6.88
N ASP A 58 4.00 12.01 5.99
CA ASP A 58 2.86 12.89 6.31
C ASP A 58 1.69 12.09 6.89
N ARG A 59 0.93 12.70 7.81
CA ARG A 59 -0.33 12.15 8.35
C ARG A 59 -1.44 12.23 7.30
N THR A 60 -1.36 11.38 6.30
CA THR A 60 -2.35 11.21 5.22
C THR A 60 -2.52 9.73 4.88
N HIS A 61 -3.67 9.40 4.28
CA HIS A 61 -3.99 8.09 3.72
C HIS A 61 -3.81 8.03 2.20
N ASN A 62 -3.42 9.15 1.59
CA ASN A 62 -3.17 9.21 0.15
C ASN A 62 -1.81 8.56 -0.17
N ILE A 63 -1.87 7.27 -0.52
CA ILE A 63 -0.71 6.44 -0.85
C ILE A 63 0.12 7.05 -1.99
N ALA A 64 -0.55 7.50 -3.07
CA ALA A 64 0.11 8.09 -4.23
C ALA A 64 0.90 9.36 -3.86
N ARG A 65 0.36 10.20 -2.98
CA ARG A 65 1.06 11.41 -2.49
C ARG A 65 2.35 11.05 -1.76
N ILE A 66 2.34 10.07 -0.87
CA ILE A 66 3.54 9.65 -0.10
C ILE A 66 4.57 9.01 -1.04
N PHE A 67 4.11 8.14 -1.95
CA PHE A 67 4.98 7.49 -2.93
C PHE A 67 5.67 8.52 -3.82
N ASN A 68 4.91 9.46 -4.41
CA ASN A 68 5.44 10.50 -5.27
C ASN A 68 6.40 11.43 -4.53
N LYS A 69 6.08 11.85 -3.29
CA LYS A 69 7.01 12.65 -2.46
C LYS A 69 8.37 11.95 -2.27
N THR A 70 8.37 10.62 -2.20
CA THR A 70 9.60 9.82 -2.04
C THR A 70 10.38 9.71 -3.35
N PHE A 71 9.70 9.37 -4.44
CA PHE A 71 10.34 9.01 -5.71
C PHE A 71 10.29 10.11 -6.78
N ASP A 72 9.86 11.33 -6.45
CA ASP A 72 10.11 12.51 -7.28
C ASP A 72 11.44 13.19 -6.97
N ILE A 73 12.05 12.84 -5.84
CA ILE A 73 13.43 13.20 -5.51
C ILE A 73 14.38 12.48 -6.49
N ILE A 74 15.19 13.25 -7.20
CA ILE A 74 16.08 12.74 -8.26
C ILE A 74 17.11 11.76 -7.69
N GLU A 75 17.65 12.07 -6.51
CA GLU A 75 18.65 11.27 -5.82
C GLU A 75 18.11 9.88 -5.48
N ASN A 76 16.87 9.80 -5.00
CA ASN A 76 16.21 8.53 -4.71
C ASN A 76 15.98 7.71 -5.98
N ARG A 77 15.52 8.34 -7.07
CA ARG A 77 15.33 7.66 -8.37
C ARG A 77 16.63 7.13 -8.96
N LYS A 78 17.73 7.85 -8.84
CA LYS A 78 19.05 7.41 -9.34
C LYS A 78 19.54 6.11 -8.69
N MET A 79 19.03 5.75 -7.51
CA MET A 79 19.37 4.49 -6.84
C MET A 79 18.67 3.29 -7.46
N ILE A 80 17.51 3.49 -8.09
CA ILE A 80 16.69 2.43 -8.67
C ILE A 80 17.28 2.03 -10.02
N LYS A 81 17.64 0.75 -10.14
CA LYS A 81 18.24 0.20 -11.37
C LYS A 81 17.22 -0.48 -12.30
N ASP A 82 15.97 -0.60 -11.86
CA ASP A 82 14.90 -1.19 -12.68
C ASP A 82 14.47 -0.21 -13.78
N ALA A 83 14.78 -0.56 -15.03
CA ALA A 83 14.41 0.22 -16.21
C ALA A 83 12.89 0.32 -16.42
N ASN A 84 12.10 -0.56 -15.79
CA ASN A 84 10.64 -0.52 -15.85
C ASN A 84 10.01 0.34 -14.75
N PHE A 85 10.80 0.92 -13.83
CA PHE A 85 10.29 1.63 -12.66
C PHE A 85 9.21 2.66 -13.01
N ASP A 86 9.47 3.55 -13.97
CA ASP A 86 8.53 4.62 -14.33
C ASP A 86 7.23 4.07 -14.97
N LYS A 87 7.35 2.97 -15.72
CA LYS A 87 6.19 2.28 -16.30
C LYS A 87 5.32 1.65 -15.21
N ILE A 88 5.93 0.89 -14.31
CA ILE A 88 5.23 0.22 -13.20
C ILE A 88 4.64 1.24 -12.23
N ARG A 89 5.40 2.30 -11.90
CA ARG A 89 4.92 3.43 -11.10
C ARG A 89 3.64 4.03 -11.68
N LYS A 90 3.61 4.28 -12.99
CA LYS A 90 2.42 4.82 -13.66
C LYS A 90 1.23 3.88 -13.54
N GLU A 91 1.44 2.59 -13.77
CA GLU A 91 0.40 1.56 -13.67
C GLU A 91 -0.21 1.51 -12.26
N TYR A 92 0.61 1.56 -11.21
CA TYR A 92 0.13 1.40 -9.83
C TYR A 92 -0.36 2.67 -9.18
N THR A 93 -0.08 3.85 -9.75
CA THR A 93 -0.59 5.12 -9.23
C THR A 93 -2.12 5.17 -9.24
N ASP A 94 -2.76 4.64 -10.29
CA ASP A 94 -4.21 4.55 -10.37
C ASP A 94 -4.77 3.58 -9.31
N PHE A 95 -4.07 2.46 -9.07
CA PHE A 95 -4.45 1.51 -8.04
C PHE A 95 -4.31 2.09 -6.62
N PHE A 96 -3.31 2.92 -6.36
CA PHE A 96 -3.20 3.66 -5.10
C PHE A 96 -4.38 4.59 -4.86
N ALA A 97 -4.87 5.26 -5.92
CA ALA A 97 -6.06 6.09 -5.85
C ALA A 97 -7.34 5.26 -5.61
N GLU A 98 -7.44 4.09 -6.24
CA GLU A 98 -8.54 3.15 -5.98
C GLU A 98 -8.56 2.70 -4.52
N LEU A 99 -7.41 2.29 -3.97
CA LEU A 99 -7.32 1.79 -2.60
C LEU A 99 -7.77 2.84 -1.56
N LEU A 100 -7.50 4.13 -1.79
CA LEU A 100 -7.97 5.22 -0.92
C LEU A 100 -9.50 5.22 -0.74
N TYR A 101 -10.26 4.75 -1.72
CA TYR A 101 -11.71 4.62 -1.61
C TYR A 101 -12.13 3.62 -0.52
N TYR A 102 -11.30 2.63 -0.19
CA TYR A 102 -11.61 1.60 0.81
C TYR A 102 -11.10 1.92 2.21
N TYR A 103 -10.54 3.10 2.44
CA TYR A 103 -10.23 3.57 3.79
C TYR A 103 -11.54 3.87 4.55
N ILE A 104 -11.84 3.08 5.58
CA ILE A 104 -13.17 3.08 6.26
C ILE A 104 -13.15 3.60 7.71
N SER A 105 -12.00 3.87 8.33
CA SER A 105 -11.90 4.19 9.76
C SER A 105 -12.63 5.48 10.15
N GLU A 106 -12.72 6.46 9.23
CA GLU A 106 -13.38 7.75 9.46
C GLU A 106 -14.82 7.82 8.92
N ARG A 107 -15.38 6.70 8.43
CA ARG A 107 -16.67 6.73 7.72
C ARG A 107 -17.85 6.23 8.56
N TYR A 108 -18.98 6.96 8.44
CA TYR A 108 -20.24 6.64 9.11
C TYR A 108 -20.72 5.20 8.82
N PRO A 109 -21.42 4.53 9.76
CA PRO A 109 -21.91 3.16 9.59
C PRO A 109 -22.73 2.90 8.33
N THR A 110 -23.55 3.89 7.93
CA THR A 110 -24.36 3.84 6.70
C THR A 110 -23.51 3.81 5.43
N TYR A 111 -22.35 4.46 5.45
CA TYR A 111 -21.38 4.42 4.35
C TYR A 111 -20.74 3.04 4.25
N LYS A 112 -20.36 2.42 5.39
CA LYS A 112 -19.82 1.06 5.43
C LYS A 112 -20.82 0.03 4.88
N GLN A 113 -22.10 0.16 5.22
CA GLN A 113 -23.16 -0.71 4.68
C GLN A 113 -23.28 -0.60 3.15
N LYS A 114 -23.29 0.62 2.62
CA LYS A 114 -23.29 0.86 1.16
C LYS A 114 -22.05 0.24 0.50
N LEU A 115 -20.85 0.56 0.99
CA LEU A 115 -19.59 0.00 0.50
C LEU A 115 -19.59 -1.54 0.49
N SER A 116 -20.08 -2.15 1.58
CA SER A 116 -20.16 -3.60 1.70
C SER A 116 -21.11 -4.23 0.68
N SER A 117 -22.16 -3.52 0.26
CA SER A 117 -23.07 -3.99 -0.80
C SER A 117 -22.48 -3.88 -2.21
N PHE A 118 -21.44 -3.06 -2.40
CA PHE A 118 -20.80 -2.85 -3.71
C PHE A 118 -19.62 -3.78 -3.98
N ILE A 119 -19.00 -4.35 -2.94
CA ILE A 119 -17.80 -5.17 -3.11
C ILE A 119 -18.17 -6.65 -3.22
N SER A 120 -18.19 -7.14 -4.47
CA SER A 120 -18.41 -8.55 -4.76
C SER A 120 -17.20 -9.40 -4.36
N LYS A 121 -17.40 -10.73 -4.33
CA LYS A 121 -16.32 -11.69 -4.11
C LYS A 121 -15.22 -11.55 -5.17
N GLU A 122 -15.62 -11.36 -6.42
CA GLU A 122 -14.74 -11.21 -7.58
C GLU A 122 -13.93 -9.93 -7.43
N LYS A 123 -14.58 -8.79 -7.15
CA LYS A 123 -13.89 -7.52 -6.96
C LYS A 123 -12.91 -7.56 -5.78
N ALA A 124 -13.29 -8.20 -4.67
CA ALA A 124 -12.38 -8.38 -3.55
C ALA A 124 -11.18 -9.28 -3.88
N LYS A 125 -11.36 -10.28 -4.77
CA LYS A 125 -10.26 -11.12 -5.25
C LYS A 125 -9.30 -10.32 -6.12
N ASP A 126 -9.83 -9.53 -7.05
CA ASP A 126 -9.04 -8.68 -7.95
C ASP A 126 -8.19 -7.68 -7.15
N ILE A 127 -8.80 -7.01 -6.16
CA ILE A 127 -8.08 -6.10 -5.26
C ILE A 127 -7.00 -6.85 -4.49
N LEU A 128 -7.31 -8.02 -3.91
CA LEU A 128 -6.35 -8.79 -3.13
C LEU A 128 -5.16 -9.25 -3.97
N ASP A 129 -5.41 -9.75 -5.18
CA ASP A 129 -4.34 -10.22 -6.07
C ASP A 129 -3.47 -9.07 -6.55
N LYS A 130 -4.07 -7.95 -6.96
CA LYS A 130 -3.32 -6.75 -7.37
C LYS A 130 -2.53 -6.18 -6.19
N SER A 131 -3.08 -6.18 -4.98
CA SER A 131 -2.34 -5.77 -3.79
C SER A 131 -1.14 -6.66 -3.49
N LYS A 132 -1.22 -7.99 -3.68
CA LYS A 132 -0.05 -8.87 -3.52
C LYS A 132 1.05 -8.57 -4.53
N GLU A 133 0.66 -8.35 -5.79
CA GLU A 133 1.57 -7.95 -6.87
C GLU A 133 2.29 -6.64 -6.53
N VAL A 134 1.52 -5.61 -6.19
CA VAL A 134 2.03 -4.27 -5.84
C VAL A 134 2.87 -4.30 -4.57
N PHE A 135 2.49 -5.08 -3.56
CA PHE A 135 3.26 -5.26 -2.33
C PHE A 135 4.65 -5.80 -2.64
N THR A 136 4.73 -6.87 -3.46
CA THR A 136 6.00 -7.48 -3.87
C THR A 136 6.90 -6.49 -4.60
N TRP A 137 6.31 -5.70 -5.52
CA TRP A 137 7.05 -4.65 -6.20
C TRP A 137 7.56 -3.57 -5.25
N LEU A 138 6.72 -3.09 -4.32
CA LEU A 138 7.12 -2.08 -3.33
C LEU A 138 8.24 -2.60 -2.41
N GLU A 139 8.14 -3.85 -1.94
CA GLU A 139 9.20 -4.49 -1.14
C GLU A 139 10.53 -4.52 -1.90
N SER A 140 10.49 -4.84 -3.20
CA SER A 140 11.66 -4.80 -4.09
C SER A 140 12.28 -3.41 -4.27
N LEU A 141 11.64 -2.33 -3.81
CA LEU A 141 12.27 -1.01 -3.84
C LEU A 141 13.23 -0.81 -2.65
N SER A 142 13.12 -1.59 -1.58
CA SER A 142 14.00 -1.45 -0.40
C SER A 142 15.43 -1.93 -0.62
N GLN A 143 15.63 -2.96 -1.46
CA GLN A 143 16.93 -3.54 -1.81
C GLN A 143 17.91 -2.56 -2.48
N TYR A 144 17.45 -1.41 -2.97
CA TYR A 144 18.34 -0.37 -3.51
C TYR A 144 18.96 0.51 -2.42
N LYS A 145 18.49 0.40 -1.17
CA LYS A 145 18.93 1.18 -0.01
C LYS A 145 19.61 0.33 1.07
N ILE A 146 19.49 -0.99 1.00
CA ILE A 146 20.04 -1.97 1.95
C ILE A 146 21.35 -2.55 1.41
#